data_AF-A0A2R6S773-F1
#
_entry.id   AF-A0A2R6S773-F1
#
_cell.length_a   1.000
_cell.length_b   1.000
_cell.length_c   1.000
_cell.angle_alpha   90.00
_cell.angle_beta   90.00
_cell.angle_gamma   90.00
#
_symmetry.space_group_name_H-M   'P 1'
#
loop_
_entity.id
_entity.type
_entity.pdbx_description
1 polymer ?
#
loop_
_entity_poly.entity_id
_entity_poly.type
_entity_poly.pdbx_seq_one_letter_code
_entity_poly.pdbx_strand_id
1 'polypeptide(L)'
;MEVRGRKYIWKLDNASQSLVMYSETDQATRLVWLDRVCSRIINESRIEVPVSIALEEEADEFRDEVVVACLVLEHKLRMSEKARAVSTGTNLAWQGSGGYIM
;
A
#
# COMPACT_ATOMS: atom_id res chain seq x y z
N MET A 1 -3.22 -15.02 -3.05
CA MET A 1 -3.96 -15.36 -1.82
C MET A 1 -5.00 -16.37 -2.21
N GLU A 2 -5.22 -17.41 -1.40
CA GLU A 2 -6.26 -18.40 -1.68
C GLU A 2 -7.23 -18.44 -0.50
N VAL A 3 -8.52 -18.29 -0.79
CA VAL A 3 -9.60 -18.34 0.21
C VAL A 3 -10.66 -19.29 -0.32
N ARG A 4 -10.98 -20.33 0.46
CA ARG A 4 -12.02 -21.31 0.12
C ARG A 4 -11.86 -21.92 -1.30
N GLY A 5 -10.62 -22.17 -1.71
CA GLY A 5 -10.31 -22.73 -3.04
C GLY A 5 -10.37 -21.74 -4.21
N ARG A 6 -10.66 -20.45 -3.95
CA ARG A 6 -10.59 -19.38 -4.94
C ARG A 6 -9.29 -18.62 -4.79
N LYS A 7 -8.66 -18.29 -5.91
CA LYS A 7 -7.40 -17.57 -5.96
C LYS A 7 -7.62 -16.10 -6.29
N TYR A 8 -6.92 -15.26 -5.53
CA TYR A 8 -7.00 -13.81 -5.59
C TYR A 8 -5.60 -13.22 -5.71
N ILE A 9 -5.52 -12.12 -6.47
CA ILE A 9 -4.28 -11.41 -6.73
C ILE A 9 -4.40 -10.01 -6.15
N TRP A 10 -3.38 -9.61 -5.38
CA TRP A 10 -3.23 -8.25 -4.89
C TRP A 10 -2.29 -7.49 -5.82
N LYS A 11 -2.69 -6.29 -6.24
CA LYS A 11 -1.90 -5.38 -7.07
C LYS A 11 -1.85 -4.01 -6.42
N LEU A 12 -0.69 -3.37 -6.50
CA LEU A 12 -0.58 -1.96 -6.16
C LEU A 12 -0.99 -1.14 -7.39
N ASP A 13 -2.01 -0.30 -7.26
CA ASP A 13 -2.31 0.71 -8.26
C ASP A 13 -1.41 1.93 -8.00
N ASN A 14 -0.45 2.14 -8.90
CA ASN A 14 0.54 3.20 -8.75
C ASN A 14 -0.08 4.60 -8.84
N ALA A 15 -1.22 4.76 -9.53
CA ALA A 15 -1.87 6.05 -9.70
C ALA A 15 -2.57 6.51 -8.42
N SER A 16 -3.31 5.60 -7.78
CA SER A 16 -4.04 5.86 -6.54
C SER A 16 -3.23 5.58 -5.27
N GLN A 17 -2.07 4.91 -5.39
CA GLN A 17 -1.33 4.32 -4.27
C GLN A 17 -2.18 3.35 -3.44
N SER A 18 -3.25 2.82 -4.02
CA SER A 18 -4.17 1.91 -3.37
C SER A 18 -3.77 0.47 -3.65
N LEU A 19 -3.99 -0.39 -2.65
CA LEU A 19 -3.77 -1.83 -2.79
C LEU A 19 -5.11 -2.47 -3.17
N VAL A 20 -5.18 -3.08 -4.35
CA VAL A 20 -6.42 -3.59 -4.94
C VAL A 20 -6.35 -5.10 -5.10
N MET A 21 -7.42 -5.79 -4.73
CA MET A 21 -7.59 -7.23 -4.91
C MET A 21 -8.49 -7.51 -6.10
N TYR A 22 -8.09 -8.51 -6.88
CA TYR A 22 -8.82 -9.02 -8.02
C TYR A 22 -8.98 -10.53 -7.89
N SER A 23 -10.00 -11.08 -8.54
CA SER A 23 -10.04 -12.51 -8.80
C SER A 23 -8.93 -12.89 -9.77
N GLU A 24 -8.32 -14.07 -9.62
CA GLU A 24 -7.36 -14.56 -10.60
C GLU A 24 -8.02 -14.85 -11.96
N THR A 25 -9.28 -15.30 -11.95
CA THR A 25 -10.06 -15.64 -13.15
C THR A 25 -10.64 -14.42 -13.84
N ASP A 26 -11.00 -13.37 -13.08
CA ASP A 26 -11.48 -12.10 -13.59
C ASP A 26 -10.72 -10.94 -12.93
N GLN A 27 -9.79 -10.38 -13.68
CA GLN A 27 -8.96 -9.26 -13.25
C GLN A 27 -9.50 -7.89 -13.67
N ALA A 28 -10.66 -7.83 -14.34
CA ALA A 28 -11.31 -6.57 -14.68
C ALA A 28 -12.09 -6.03 -13.48
N THR A 29 -12.68 -6.92 -12.68
CA THR A 29 -13.49 -6.56 -11.53
C THR A 29 -12.63 -6.46 -10.27
N ARG A 30 -12.57 -5.27 -9.66
CA ARG A 30 -11.96 -5.08 -8.33
C ARG A 30 -12.90 -5.62 -7.27
N LEU A 31 -12.38 -6.40 -6.33
CA LEU A 31 -13.17 -6.99 -5.25
C LEU A 31 -12.96 -6.28 -3.92
N VAL A 32 -11.74 -5.80 -3.69
CA VAL A 32 -11.36 -5.06 -2.50
C VAL A 32 -10.37 -3.99 -2.89
N TRP A 33 -10.46 -2.80 -2.29
CA TRP A 33 -9.38 -1.83 -2.35
C TRP A 33 -9.13 -1.16 -1.00
N LEU A 34 -7.85 -1.05 -0.67
CA LEU A 34 -7.33 -0.34 0.49
C LEU A 34 -6.78 0.99 0.01
N ASP A 35 -7.47 2.07 0.33
CA ASP A 35 -7.00 3.44 0.11
C ASP A 35 -6.10 3.83 1.29
N ARG A 36 -4.86 4.17 0.99
CA ARG A 36 -3.90 4.65 2.00
C ARG A 36 -4.25 6.07 2.42
N VAL A 37 -3.71 6.49 3.57
CA VAL A 37 -3.80 7.89 4.01
C VAL A 37 -3.33 8.78 2.87
N CYS A 38 -4.24 9.60 2.37
CA CYS A 38 -3.94 10.58 1.34
C CYS A 38 -4.38 11.95 1.84
N SER A 39 -3.47 12.90 1.75
CA SER A 39 -3.79 14.30 1.94
C SER A 39 -4.46 14.81 0.66
N ARG A 40 -5.74 15.17 0.73
CA ARG A 40 -6.48 15.76 -0.40
C ARG A 40 -6.73 17.24 -0.14
N ILE A 41 -6.72 18.04 -1.20
CA ILE A 41 -7.19 19.42 -1.13
C ILE A 41 -8.68 19.40 -1.45
N ILE A 42 -9.51 19.73 -0.47
CA ILE A 42 -10.96 19.82 -0.62
C ILE A 42 -11.34 21.23 -0.17
N ASN A 43 -11.95 22.01 -1.06
CA ASN A 43 -12.35 23.40 -0.79
C ASN A 43 -11.20 24.24 -0.21
N GLU A 44 -10.04 24.22 -0.90
CA GLU A 44 -8.82 24.97 -0.53
C GLU A 44 -8.18 24.54 0.81
N SER A 45 -8.77 23.57 1.51
CA SER A 45 -8.27 23.03 2.77
C SER A 45 -7.58 21.69 2.53
N ARG A 46 -6.42 21.52 3.13
CA ARG A 46 -5.71 20.24 3.16
C ARG A 46 -6.35 19.33 4.21
N ILE A 47 -6.99 18.25 3.76
CA ILE A 47 -7.65 17.26 4.61
C ILE A 47 -6.91 15.94 4.50
N GLU A 48 -6.54 15.37 5.65
CA GLU A 48 -6.04 14.01 5.70
C GLU A 48 -7.21 13.04 5.66
N VAL A 49 -7.29 12.26 4.59
CA VAL A 49 -8.28 11.19 4.47
C VAL A 49 -7.71 9.97 5.20
N PRO A 50 -8.43 9.40 6.18
CA PRO A 50 -7.96 8.21 6.89
C PRO A 50 -7.87 7.01 5.95
N VAL A 51 -7.11 5.98 6.36
CA VAL A 51 -7.09 4.70 5.66
C VAL A 51 -8.50 4.12 5.61
N SER A 52 -8.94 3.69 4.44
CA SER A 52 -10.21 3.00 4.26
C SER A 52 -10.03 1.70 3.49
N ILE A 53 -10.83 0.70 3.85
CA ILE A 53 -10.97 -0.54 3.09
C ILE A 53 -12.39 -0.57 2.56
N ALA A 54 -12.53 -0.75 1.26
CA ALA A 54 -13.81 -0.99 0.62
C ALA A 54 -13.82 -2.41 0.05
N LEU A 55 -14.95 -3.08 0.21
CA LEU A 55 -15.19 -4.45 -0.24
C LEU A 55 -16.47 -4.45 -1.10
N GLU A 56 -16.44 -5.19 -2.20
CA GLU A 56 -17.65 -5.59 -2.90
C GLU A 56 -18.40 -6.65 -2.07
N GLU A 57 -19.71 -6.80 -2.31
CA GLU A 57 -20.57 -7.74 -1.57
C GLU A 57 -20.03 -9.17 -1.57
N GLU A 58 -19.49 -9.61 -2.71
CA GLU A 58 -18.87 -10.94 -2.86
C GLU A 58 -17.66 -11.16 -1.95
N ALA A 59 -16.92 -10.09 -1.62
CA ALA A 59 -15.77 -10.15 -0.74
C ALA A 59 -16.14 -10.11 0.75
N ASP A 60 -17.41 -9.82 1.06
CA ASP A 60 -17.88 -9.70 2.44
C ASP A 60 -17.87 -11.05 3.17
N GLU A 61 -18.09 -12.15 2.44
CA GLU A 61 -18.08 -13.51 2.99
C GLU A 61 -16.75 -13.93 3.62
N PHE A 62 -15.67 -13.23 3.28
CA PHE A 62 -14.30 -13.47 3.75
C PHE A 62 -13.62 -12.15 4.16
N ARG A 63 -14.42 -11.24 4.74
CA ARG A 63 -14.00 -9.92 5.21
C ARG A 63 -12.80 -9.99 6.16
N ASP A 64 -12.78 -10.94 7.09
CA ASP A 64 -11.73 -11.05 8.10
C ASP A 64 -10.38 -11.41 7.46
N GLU A 65 -10.37 -12.36 6.53
CA GLU A 65 -9.19 -12.75 5.77
C GLU A 65 -8.66 -11.59 4.94
N VAL A 66 -9.55 -10.80 4.35
CA VAL A 66 -9.21 -9.58 3.60
C VAL A 66 -8.54 -8.54 4.51
N VAL A 67 -9.13 -8.26 5.67
CA VAL A 67 -8.59 -7.27 6.61
C VAL A 67 -7.18 -7.67 7.07
N VAL A 68 -6.99 -8.94 7.41
CA VAL A 68 -5.67 -9.46 7.79
C VAL A 68 -4.67 -9.35 6.64
N ALA A 69 -5.07 -9.71 5.41
CA ALA A 69 -4.21 -9.59 4.23
C ALA A 69 -3.80 -8.14 3.96
N CYS A 70 -4.74 -7.20 4.06
CA CYS A 70 -4.49 -5.76 3.94
C CYS A 70 -3.44 -5.28 4.94
N LEU A 71 -3.57 -5.65 6.22
CA LEU A 71 -2.62 -5.27 7.27
C LEU A 71 -1.20 -5.80 6.99
N VAL A 72 -1.09 -7.07 6.60
CA VAL A 72 0.21 -7.69 6.29
C VAL A 72 0.86 -7.05 5.06
N LEU A 73 0.09 -6.84 3.99
CA LEU A 73 0.60 -6.27 2.75
C LEU A 73 1.01 -4.81 2.93
N GLU A 74 0.21 -4.03 3.63
CA GLU A 74 0.53 -2.64 3.94
C GLU A 74 1.79 -2.54 4.80
N HIS A 75 1.94 -3.38 5.82
CA HIS A 75 3.16 -3.43 6.64
C HIS A 75 4.39 -3.74 5.78
N LYS A 76 4.31 -4.75 4.90
CA LYS A 76 5.40 -5.11 3.98
C LYS A 76 5.77 -3.96 3.06
N LEU A 77 4.78 -3.22 2.55
CA LEU A 77 5.00 -2.09 1.66
C LEU A 77 5.69 -0.94 2.41
N ARG A 78 5.25 -0.58 3.62
CA ARG A 78 5.94 0.41 4.47
C ARG A 78 7.38 0.01 4.78
N MET A 79 7.63 -1.26 5.07
CA MET A 79 8.98 -1.75 5.34
C MET A 79 9.87 -1.69 4.10
N SER A 80 9.31 -1.97 2.92
CA SER A 80 10.01 -1.85 1.64
C SER A 80 10.34 -0.39 1.30
N GLU A 81 9.39 0.52 1.52
CA GLU A 81 9.58 1.97 1.36
C GLU A 81 10.65 2.50 2.32
N LYS A 82 10.62 2.07 3.59
CA LYS A 82 11.63 2.42 4.59
C LYS A 82 13.01 1.90 4.20
N ALA A 83 13.12 0.65 3.75
CA ALA A 83 14.39 0.07 3.29
C ALA A 83 14.95 0.85 2.10
N ARG A 84 14.10 1.25 1.15
CA ARG A 84 14.48 2.09 0.00
C ARG A 84 14.93 3.49 0.43
N ALA A 85 14.24 4.10 1.39
CA ALA A 85 14.63 5.40 1.93
C ALA A 85 15.99 5.34 2.64
N VAL A 86 16.25 4.28 3.40
CA VAL A 86 17.55 4.04 4.04
C VAL A 86 18.65 3.87 3.02
N SER A 87 18.46 3.04 1.98
CA SER A 87 19.46 2.81 0.94
C SER A 87 19.74 4.06 0.09
N THR A 88 18.73 4.92 -0.10
CA THR A 88 18.89 6.20 -0.80
C THR A 88 19.56 7.25 0.10
N GLY A 89 19.22 7.27 1.39
CA GLY A 89 19.79 8.19 2.38
C GLY A 89 21.25 7.91 2.73
N THR A 90 21.71 6.65 2.64
CA THR A 90 23.12 6.30 2.81
C THR A 90 24.04 6.84 1.72
N ASN A 91 23.52 7.20 0.54
CA ASN A 91 24.32 7.83 -0.53
C ASN A 91 24.48 9.35 -0.36
N LEU A 92 23.68 10.01 0.49
CA LEU A 92 23.82 11.44 0.77
C LEU A 92 24.59 11.72 2.09
N ALA A 93 24.69 10.75 2.99
CA ALA A 93 25.40 10.92 4.26
C ALA A 93 26.93 10.70 4.18
N TRP A 94 27.45 10.19 3.06
CA TRP A 94 28.88 9.89 2.87
C TRP A 94 29.61 10.84 1.89
N GLN A 95 29.12 12.07 1.72
CA GLN A 95 29.81 13.09 0.91
C GLN A 95 30.12 14.39 1.66
N GLY A 96 30.21 14.33 3.00
CA GLY A 96 30.42 15.54 3.83
C GLY A 96 31.15 15.31 5.15
N SER A 97 32.19 14.48 5.18
CA SER A 97 33.06 14.33 6.38
C SER A 97 34.46 13.87 5.98
N GLY A 98 35.18 14.72 5.25
CA GLY A 98 36.58 14.47 4.89
C GLY A 98 37.32 15.78 4.71
N GLY A 99 37.76 16.39 5.80
CA GLY A 99 38.52 17.65 5.73
C GLY A 99 38.86 18.26 7.09
N TYR A 100 39.66 17.55 7.89
CA TYR A 100 40.52 18.18 8.90
C TYR A 100 41.94 17.63 8.74
N ILE A 101 42.75 18.35 7.97
CA ILE A 101 44.23 18.45 8.02
C ILE A 101 44.49 19.78 7.27
N MET A 102 45.12 20.83 7.78
CA MET A 102 46.16 21.05 8.78
C MET A 102 45.96 22.43 9.40
#